data_AF-A0A918M7R6-F1
#
_entry.id   AF-A0A918M7R6-F1
#
_cell.length_a   1.000
_cell.length_b   1.000
_cell.length_c   1.000
_cell.angle_alpha   90.00
_cell.angle_beta   90.00
_cell.angle_gamma   90.00
#
_symmetry.space_group_name_H-M   'P 1'
#
loop_
_entity.id
_entity.type
_entity.pdbx_description
1 polymer ?
#
loop_
_entity_poly.entity_id
_entity_poly.type
_entity_poly.pdbx_seq_one_letter_code
_entity_poly.pdbx_strand_id
1 'polypeptide(L)'
;MLFFAHLPLDPGVIAVFLCQNNPGLCDDWDATAGANRAFVFEGRLSAATVPADGETLLGAVTALRPHPADTPTAEPVLGRLGGEPDWLQGDETPGCPSCGAPMSFTAEFEEGADFATSANFGGGGLGYVFHCRPCSEAAFLWQR
;
A
#
# COMPACT_ATOMS: atom_id res chain seq x y z
N MET A 1 -2.56 -3.32 13.26
CA MET A 1 -2.01 -3.40 11.90
C MET A 1 -2.98 -4.23 11.06
N LEU A 2 -3.50 -3.67 9.97
CA LEU A 2 -4.45 -4.31 9.06
C LEU A 2 -3.79 -4.55 7.71
N PHE A 3 -4.16 -5.64 7.05
CA PHE A 3 -3.84 -5.83 5.63
C PHE A 3 -4.60 -4.78 4.83
N PHE A 4 -3.87 -3.98 4.03
CA PHE A 4 -4.44 -2.87 3.28
C PHE A 4 -4.51 -3.16 1.78
N ALA A 5 -3.40 -3.59 1.17
CA ALA A 5 -3.33 -3.76 -0.28
C ALA A 5 -2.42 -4.92 -0.70
N HIS A 6 -2.76 -5.50 -1.85
CA HIS A 6 -1.89 -6.40 -2.61
C HIS A 6 -1.62 -5.78 -3.98
N LEU A 7 -0.35 -5.44 -4.25
CA LEU A 7 0.08 -4.86 -5.50
C LEU A 7 0.82 -5.91 -6.33
N PRO A 8 0.29 -6.32 -7.50
CA PRO A 8 0.95 -7.31 -8.33
C PRO A 8 2.30 -6.79 -8.83
N LEU A 9 3.33 -7.62 -8.71
CA LEU A 9 4.64 -7.46 -9.33
C LEU A 9 4.85 -8.62 -10.32
N ASP A 10 5.74 -8.48 -11.29
CA ASP A 10 6.15 -9.59 -12.13
C ASP A 10 7.59 -10.02 -11.80
N PRO A 11 7.85 -11.25 -11.30
CA PRO A 11 6.91 -12.27 -10.81
C PRO A 11 6.76 -12.22 -9.27
N GLY A 12 5.71 -11.57 -8.74
CA GLY A 12 5.51 -11.47 -7.30
C GLY A 12 4.35 -10.57 -6.86
N VAL A 13 4.38 -10.11 -5.61
CA VAL A 13 3.41 -9.15 -5.06
C VAL A 13 4.02 -8.36 -3.92
N ILE A 14 3.62 -7.09 -3.76
CA ILE A 14 3.84 -6.33 -2.52
C ILE A 14 2.57 -6.40 -1.69
N ALA A 15 2.67 -6.90 -0.46
CA ALA A 15 1.61 -6.80 0.53
C ALA A 15 1.87 -5.61 1.45
N VAL A 16 0.89 -4.72 1.55
CA VAL A 16 0.96 -3.51 2.36
C VAL A 16 0.09 -3.67 3.59
N PHE A 17 0.64 -3.29 4.73
CA PHE A 17 0.01 -3.31 6.03
C PHE A 17 0.07 -1.91 6.63
N LEU A 18 -1.09 -1.45 7.09
CA LEU A 18 -1.28 -0.10 7.58
C LEU A 18 -1.76 -0.16 9.03
N CYS A 19 -1.27 0.75 9.86
CA CYS A 19 -1.87 0.99 11.16
C CYS A 19 -3.23 1.66 10.99
N GLN A 20 -4.26 1.07 11.61
CA GLN A 20 -5.60 1.62 11.62
C GLN A 20 -6.05 1.71 13.07
N ASN A 21 -6.47 2.91 13.48
CA ASN A 21 -7.00 3.19 14.80
C ASN A 21 -8.46 3.63 14.66
N ASN A 22 -9.34 3.17 15.55
CA ASN A 22 -10.75 3.56 15.53
C ASN A 22 -11.30 3.62 16.97
N PRO A 23 -11.65 4.82 17.48
CA PRO A 23 -11.61 6.11 16.79
C PRO A 23 -10.20 6.72 16.71
N GLY A 24 -9.93 7.50 15.65
CA GLY A 24 -8.71 8.30 15.51
C GLY A 24 -7.80 7.85 14.36
N LEU A 25 -6.55 8.30 14.39
CA LEU A 25 -5.50 7.89 13.46
C LEU A 25 -4.31 7.32 14.25
N CYS A 26 -3.46 6.55 13.60
CA CYS A 26 -2.15 6.22 14.15
C CYS A 26 -1.19 7.37 13.81
N ASP A 27 -0.57 8.02 14.79
CA ASP A 27 0.49 9.02 14.56
C ASP A 27 1.80 8.33 14.16
N ASP A 28 1.73 7.52 13.10
CA ASP A 28 2.83 6.67 12.65
C ASP A 28 2.84 6.64 11.12
N TRP A 29 3.71 7.48 10.56
CA TRP A 29 3.83 7.76 9.14
C TRP A 29 5.16 7.26 8.55
N ASP A 30 6.08 6.77 9.38
CA ASP A 30 7.41 6.33 8.94
C ASP A 30 7.32 5.13 7.98
N ALA A 31 8.17 5.15 6.95
CA ALA A 31 8.21 4.14 5.90
C ALA A 31 8.79 2.79 6.36
N THR A 32 9.63 2.82 7.39
CA THR A 32 10.50 1.72 7.83
C THR A 32 10.47 1.48 9.35
N ALA A 33 9.91 2.42 10.10
CA ALA A 33 9.63 2.30 11.52
C ALA A 33 8.11 2.34 11.79
N GLY A 34 7.73 2.10 13.03
CA GLY A 34 6.34 2.24 13.43
C GLY A 34 5.45 1.04 13.09
N ALA A 35 4.16 1.31 12.91
CA ALA A 35 3.11 0.31 12.75
C ALA A 35 2.70 0.02 11.29
N ASN A 36 3.39 0.65 10.33
CA ASN A 36 3.24 0.41 8.89
C ASN A 36 4.29 -0.60 8.41
N ARG A 37 3.94 -1.41 7.41
CA ARG A 37 4.89 -2.36 6.82
C ARG A 37 4.50 -2.77 5.42
N ALA A 38 5.48 -2.93 4.53
CA ALA A 38 5.30 -3.56 3.24
C ALA A 38 6.23 -4.78 3.12
N PHE A 39 5.75 -5.84 2.49
CA PHE A 39 6.53 -7.05 2.24
C PHE A 39 6.51 -7.40 0.76
N VAL A 40 7.65 -7.80 0.22
CA VAL A 40 7.75 -8.37 -1.13
C VAL A 40 7.69 -9.89 -1.03
N PHE A 41 6.78 -10.48 -1.79
CA PHE A 41 6.71 -11.92 -1.99
C PHE A 41 7.05 -12.21 -3.45
N GLU A 42 8.13 -12.94 -3.67
CA GLU A 42 8.60 -13.31 -4.99
C GLU A 42 8.17 -14.72 -5.38
N GLY A 43 8.10 -14.95 -6.69
CA GLY A 43 7.82 -16.26 -7.25
C GLY A 43 6.33 -16.47 -7.53
N ARG A 44 5.99 -17.72 -7.85
CA ARG A 44 4.63 -18.07 -8.26
C ARG A 44 3.70 -18.10 -7.05
N LEU A 45 2.70 -17.23 -7.07
CA LEU A 45 1.61 -17.25 -6.09
C LEU A 45 0.72 -18.49 -6.30
N SER A 46 0.29 -19.07 -5.19
CA SER A 46 -0.73 -20.13 -5.17
C SER A 46 -1.79 -19.79 -4.15
N ALA A 47 -3.04 -20.17 -4.42
CA ALA A 47 -4.13 -19.95 -3.48
C ALA A 47 -3.85 -20.73 -2.19
N ALA A 48 -3.88 -20.04 -1.05
CA ALA A 48 -3.79 -20.70 0.25
C ALA A 48 -5.01 -21.62 0.45
N THR A 49 -4.79 -22.75 1.15
CA THR A 49 -5.91 -23.58 1.58
C THR A 49 -6.68 -22.81 2.65
N VAL A 50 -7.98 -22.62 2.44
CA VAL A 50 -8.84 -21.95 3.41
C VAL A 50 -8.90 -22.80 4.69
N PRO A 51 -8.56 -22.25 5.87
CA PRO A 51 -8.66 -22.97 7.14
C PRO A 51 -10.08 -23.50 7.38
N ALA A 52 -10.21 -24.63 8.08
CA ALA A 52 -11.51 -25.23 8.39
C ALA A 52 -12.27 -24.44 9.48
N ASP A 53 -11.53 -23.77 10.37
CA ASP A 53 -12.06 -23.02 11.51
C ASP A 53 -11.46 -21.60 11.53
N GLY A 54 -12.16 -20.66 12.18
CA GLY A 54 -11.76 -19.26 12.29
C GLY A 54 -12.41 -18.35 11.25
N GLU A 55 -11.92 -17.12 11.13
CA GLU A 55 -12.37 -16.18 10.10
C GLU A 55 -11.78 -16.57 8.74
N THR A 56 -12.62 -17.10 7.86
CA THR A 56 -12.23 -17.60 6.52
C THR A 56 -12.64 -16.68 5.38
N LEU A 57 -13.34 -15.59 5.70
CA LEU A 57 -13.77 -14.56 4.75
C LEU A 57 -13.06 -13.27 5.09
N LEU A 58 -12.69 -12.51 4.05
CA LEU A 58 -12.30 -11.13 4.25
C LEU A 58 -13.53 -10.35 4.75
N GLY A 59 -13.29 -9.37 5.62
CA GLY A 59 -14.32 -8.38 5.97
C GLY A 59 -14.73 -7.53 4.76
N ALA A 60 -15.28 -6.35 5.01
CA ALA A 60 -15.57 -5.43 3.91
C ALA A 60 -14.25 -5.02 3.22
N VAL A 61 -14.13 -5.32 1.92
CA VAL A 61 -12.95 -5.03 1.10
C VAL A 61 -13.34 -4.31 -0.18
N THR A 62 -12.49 -3.39 -0.62
CA THR A 62 -12.61 -2.71 -1.90
C THR A 62 -11.67 -3.36 -2.91
N ALA A 63 -12.22 -3.91 -4.00
CA ALA A 63 -11.40 -4.43 -5.08
C ALA A 63 -10.96 -3.28 -5.99
N LEU A 64 -9.65 -3.02 -6.06
CA LEU A 64 -9.06 -2.06 -6.98
C LEU A 64 -8.71 -2.72 -8.31
N ARG A 65 -8.93 -2.00 -9.42
CA ARG A 65 -8.57 -2.46 -10.77
C ARG A 65 -7.67 -1.42 -11.43
N PRO A 66 -6.49 -1.80 -11.95
CA PRO A 66 -5.66 -0.88 -12.72
C PRO A 66 -6.42 -0.42 -13.97
N HIS A 67 -6.36 0.88 -14.23
CA HIS A 67 -6.92 1.50 -15.43
C HIS A 67 -5.82 2.30 -16.14
N PRO A 68 -5.70 2.23 -17.48
CA PRO A 68 -4.78 3.08 -18.22
C PRO A 68 -5.09 4.56 -17.96
N ALA A 69 -4.07 5.35 -17.65
CA ALA A 69 -4.21 6.76 -17.27
C ALA A 69 -4.72 7.66 -18.41
N ASP A 70 -4.49 7.26 -19.65
CA ASP A 70 -4.91 7.96 -20.87
C ASP A 70 -6.36 7.63 -21.29
N THR A 71 -7.00 6.69 -20.61
CA THR A 71 -8.35 6.26 -20.90
C THR A 71 -9.29 6.83 -19.83
N PRO A 72 -10.32 7.62 -20.21
CA PRO A 72 -11.29 8.13 -19.25
C PRO A 72 -12.08 7.00 -18.57
N THR A 73 -12.38 7.16 -17.27
CA THR A 73 -13.26 6.26 -16.52
C THR A 73 -14.28 7.05 -15.72
N ALA A 74 -15.47 6.47 -15.51
CA ALA A 74 -16.50 7.01 -14.63
C ALA A 74 -16.34 6.50 -13.18
N GLU A 75 -15.53 5.47 -12.96
CA GLU A 75 -15.23 4.96 -11.62
C GLU A 75 -14.24 5.89 -10.91
N PRO A 76 -14.34 6.04 -9.57
CA PRO A 76 -13.35 6.77 -8.79
C PRO A 76 -11.95 6.16 -8.97
N VAL A 77 -10.96 7.02 -9.20
CA VAL A 77 -9.55 6.65 -9.16
C VAL A 77 -9.08 6.79 -7.72
N LEU A 78 -8.50 5.74 -7.15
CA LEU A 78 -8.08 5.68 -5.74
C LEU A 78 -6.56 5.55 -5.61
N GLY A 79 -5.84 6.28 -6.47
CA GLY A 79 -4.39 6.27 -6.53
C GLY A 79 -3.80 5.92 -7.91
N ARG A 80 -2.49 5.70 -7.93
CA ARG A 80 -1.68 5.55 -9.15
C ARG A 80 -0.64 4.44 -8.99
N LEU A 81 -0.24 3.84 -10.12
CA LEU A 81 0.80 2.81 -10.17
C LEU A 81 1.98 3.30 -11.02
N GLY A 82 3.18 3.29 -10.45
CA GLY A 82 4.41 3.78 -11.07
C GLY A 82 4.40 5.30 -11.36
N GLY A 83 5.49 5.78 -11.99
CA GLY A 83 5.72 7.21 -12.19
C GLY A 83 6.57 7.81 -11.07
N GLU A 84 6.27 9.05 -10.70
CA GLU A 84 6.90 9.77 -9.59
C GLU A 84 5.83 10.07 -8.52
N PRO A 85 6.20 10.10 -7.22
CA PRO A 85 5.29 10.43 -6.14
C PRO A 85 4.85 11.90 -6.20
N ASP A 86 3.57 12.15 -5.90
CA ASP A 86 3.03 13.50 -5.75
C ASP A 86 2.96 13.84 -4.26
N TRP A 87 4.09 14.36 -3.77
CA TRP A 87 4.28 14.64 -2.36
C TRP A 87 3.35 15.74 -1.84
N LEU A 88 2.65 15.48 -0.74
CA LEU A 88 1.81 16.48 -0.09
C LEU A 88 2.62 17.46 0.76
N GLN A 89 3.60 16.96 1.52
CA GLN A 89 4.41 17.76 2.45
C GLN A 89 5.82 17.99 1.90
N GLY A 90 6.51 16.91 1.57
CA GLY A 90 7.88 16.93 1.09
C GLY A 90 8.37 15.54 0.69
N ASP A 91 9.54 15.50 0.06
CA ASP A 91 10.13 14.24 -0.38
C ASP A 91 10.59 13.41 0.83
N GLU A 92 9.97 12.24 0.98
CA GLU A 92 10.31 11.24 2.00
C GLU A 92 10.66 9.89 1.36
N THR A 93 11.26 9.92 0.17
CA THR A 93 11.71 8.71 -0.54
C THR A 93 12.59 7.86 0.40
N PRO A 94 12.17 6.64 0.76
CA PRO A 94 12.89 5.84 1.72
C PRO A 94 14.18 5.28 1.12
N GLY A 95 15.21 5.18 1.96
CA GLY A 95 16.38 4.36 1.66
C GLY A 95 16.08 2.89 1.93
N CYS A 96 16.56 2.00 1.07
CA CYS A 96 16.44 0.57 1.27
C CYS A 96 17.20 0.14 2.55
N PRO A 97 16.58 -0.58 3.49
CA PRO A 97 17.25 -0.99 4.73
C PRO A 97 18.42 -1.96 4.47
N SER A 98 18.39 -2.69 3.35
CA SER A 98 19.40 -3.69 3.00
C SER A 98 20.62 -3.11 2.26
N CYS A 99 20.44 -2.11 1.39
CA CYS A 99 21.54 -1.57 0.57
C CYS A 99 21.76 -0.05 0.69
N GLY A 100 20.88 0.67 1.37
CA GLY A 100 20.94 2.13 1.55
C GLY A 100 20.59 2.96 0.32
N ALA A 101 20.36 2.35 -0.85
CA ALA A 101 19.97 3.08 -2.06
C ALA A 101 18.53 3.62 -1.94
N PRO A 102 18.22 4.79 -2.54
CA PRO A 102 16.84 5.27 -2.66
C PRO A 102 15.96 4.21 -3.33
N MET A 103 14.80 3.94 -2.76
CA MET A 103 13.86 2.97 -3.30
C MET A 103 13.05 3.58 -4.45
N SER A 104 12.57 2.74 -5.38
CA SER A 104 11.75 3.20 -6.50
C SER A 104 10.28 3.32 -6.10
N PHE A 105 9.65 4.43 -6.46
CA PHE A 105 8.21 4.59 -6.31
C PHE A 105 7.45 3.50 -7.08
N THR A 106 6.44 2.92 -6.43
CA THR A 106 5.67 1.79 -6.97
C THR A 106 4.19 2.10 -7.06
N ALA A 107 3.61 2.71 -6.02
CA ALA A 107 2.20 3.06 -6.02
C ALA A 107 1.91 4.20 -5.05
N GLU A 108 0.83 4.92 -5.32
CA GLU A 108 0.20 5.86 -4.41
C GLU A 108 -1.26 5.44 -4.23
N PHE A 109 -1.80 5.66 -3.04
CA PHE A 109 -3.19 5.35 -2.68
C PHE A 109 -3.88 6.56 -2.08
N GLU A 110 -5.12 6.76 -2.49
CA GLU A 110 -6.03 7.72 -1.86
C GLU A 110 -6.88 7.04 -0.78
N GLU A 111 -7.41 7.85 0.14
CA GLU A 111 -8.39 7.39 1.11
C GLU A 111 -9.64 6.85 0.38
N GLY A 112 -10.06 5.63 0.72
CA GLY A 112 -11.15 4.94 0.05
C GLY A 112 -12.52 5.60 0.22
N ALA A 113 -13.48 5.24 -0.64
CA ALA A 113 -14.79 5.90 -0.70
C ALA A 113 -15.76 5.60 0.46
N ASP A 114 -15.52 4.54 1.25
CA ASP A 114 -16.38 4.14 2.37
C ASP A 114 -15.57 4.15 3.67
N PHE A 115 -16.06 4.88 4.69
CA PHE A 115 -15.38 5.03 5.99
C PHE A 115 -15.11 3.69 6.71
N ALA A 116 -15.92 2.66 6.48
CA ALA A 116 -15.74 1.35 7.09
C ALA A 116 -14.61 0.53 6.44
N THR A 117 -14.20 0.87 5.22
CA THR A 117 -13.17 0.15 4.44
C THR A 117 -12.02 1.03 3.98
N SER A 118 -12.10 2.35 4.19
CA SER A 118 -11.08 3.30 3.77
C SER A 118 -9.83 3.13 4.63
N ALA A 119 -8.67 3.27 3.99
CA ALA A 119 -7.45 3.52 4.72
C ALA A 119 -7.48 4.97 5.23
N ASN A 120 -7.60 5.13 6.55
CA ASN A 120 -7.50 6.42 7.19
C ASN A 120 -6.08 6.99 7.05
N PHE A 121 -5.92 7.96 6.15
CA PHE A 121 -4.71 8.77 5.98
C PHE A 121 -4.87 10.17 6.58
N GLY A 122 -5.74 10.31 7.58
CA GLY A 122 -5.92 11.56 8.31
C GLY A 122 -6.78 12.60 7.59
N GLY A 123 -7.66 12.19 6.67
CA GLY A 123 -8.64 13.04 6.00
C GLY A 123 -8.05 13.82 4.83
N GLY A 124 -7.83 13.14 3.70
CA GLY A 124 -7.26 13.71 2.48
C GLY A 124 -5.76 13.48 2.30
N GLY A 125 -5.18 12.59 3.10
CA GLY A 125 -3.80 12.13 2.93
C GLY A 125 -3.63 11.11 1.80
N LEU A 126 -2.37 10.86 1.46
CA LEU A 126 -1.94 9.89 0.45
C LEU A 126 -0.99 8.87 1.06
N GLY A 127 -1.18 7.60 0.72
CA GLY A 127 -0.25 6.52 1.04
C GLY A 127 0.70 6.24 -0.12
N TYR A 128 1.98 5.97 0.16
CA TYR A 128 3.02 5.78 -0.86
C TYR A 128 3.77 4.47 -0.62
N VAL A 129 3.92 3.66 -1.67
CA VAL A 129 4.65 2.39 -1.66
C VAL A 129 5.92 2.49 -2.49
N PHE A 130 7.02 2.02 -1.91
CA PHE A 130 8.34 1.98 -2.53
C PHE A 130 8.90 0.56 -2.54
N HIS A 131 9.72 0.25 -3.55
CA HIS A 131 10.31 -1.07 -3.74
C HIS A 131 11.79 -0.95 -4.16
N CYS A 132 12.66 -1.70 -3.48
CA CYS A 132 14.03 -1.94 -3.90
C CYS A 132 14.13 -3.32 -4.56
N ARG A 133 14.04 -3.36 -5.89
CA ARG A 133 14.08 -4.62 -6.66
C ARG A 133 15.33 -5.48 -6.39
N PRO A 134 16.55 -4.93 -6.30
CA PRO A 134 17.75 -5.75 -6.06
C PRO A 134 17.79 -6.45 -4.69
N CYS A 135 17.05 -5.93 -3.72
CA CYS A 135 17.05 -6.43 -2.34
C CYS A 135 15.74 -7.09 -1.93
N SER A 136 14.72 -7.05 -2.80
CA SER A 136 13.37 -7.55 -2.51
C SER A 136 12.78 -6.91 -1.24
N GLU A 137 13.05 -5.61 -1.03
CA GLU A 137 12.57 -4.83 0.11
C GLU A 137 11.46 -3.88 -0.32
N ALA A 138 10.42 -3.73 0.49
CA ALA A 138 9.38 -2.74 0.27
C ALA A 138 9.17 -1.86 1.51
N ALA A 139 8.74 -0.63 1.28
CA ALA A 139 8.44 0.35 2.31
C ALA A 139 7.09 1.02 2.03
N PHE A 140 6.40 1.44 3.08
CA PHE A 140 5.12 2.11 2.98
C PHE A 140 4.99 3.21 4.02
N LEU A 141 4.70 4.42 3.56
CA LEU A 141 4.47 5.63 4.37
C LEU A 141 3.19 6.32 3.91
N TRP A 142 2.73 7.31 4.65
CA TRP A 142 1.64 8.19 4.20
C TRP A 142 1.87 9.64 4.66
N GLN A 143 1.34 10.60 3.91
CA GLN A 143 1.40 12.03 4.23
C GLN A 143 -0.02 12.63 4.25
N ARG A 144 -0.19 13.77 4.92
CA ARG A 144 -1.40 14.61 4.89
C ARG A 144 -1.03 16.08 4.96
#